data_AF-D3PB70-F1
#
_entry.id   AF-D3PB70-F1
#
_cell.length_a   1.000
_cell.length_b   1.000
_cell.length_c   1.000
_cell.angle_alpha   90.00
_cell.angle_beta   90.00
_cell.angle_gamma   90.00
#
_symmetry.space_group_name_H-M   'P 1'
#
loop_
_entity.id
_entity.type
_entity.pdbx_description
1 polymer ?
#
loop_
_entity_poly.entity_id
_entity_poly.type
_entity_poly.pdbx_seq_one_letter_code
_entity_poly.pdbx_strand_id
1 'polypeptide(L)'
;MSNELLKALKTAYEAEKEGLRTYLKFAKQTKVLSGKNMFIQLALDEVDHMELIEKFTNQIMEGKPLEVIDVPSGRLSKFMPDASDASLQKVDKAELGDEEALKIALEHEKKAHEFYKEEASKATSPEVKEFFEKLAEVEEKHYNIIQAELDTIRNDGFWFDTMEFSVEM
;
A
#
# COMPACT_ATOMS: atom_id res chain seq x y z
N MET A 1 -3.92 1.20 -30.23
CA MET A 1 -3.79 1.14 -28.76
C MET A 1 -4.80 0.12 -28.25
N SER A 2 -4.41 -0.78 -27.36
CA SER A 2 -5.24 -1.94 -26.98
C SER A 2 -6.36 -1.53 -26.03
N ASN A 3 -7.59 -1.97 -26.32
CA ASN A 3 -8.76 -1.87 -25.43
C ASN A 3 -8.45 -2.45 -24.03
N GLU A 4 -7.58 -3.47 -23.98
CA GLU A 4 -7.13 -4.09 -22.74
C GLU A 4 -6.38 -3.12 -21.80
N LEU A 5 -5.55 -2.21 -22.31
CA LEU A 5 -4.82 -1.25 -21.47
C LEU A 5 -5.78 -0.26 -20.79
N LEU A 6 -6.76 0.27 -21.53
CA LEU A 6 -7.78 1.17 -20.97
C LEU A 6 -8.64 0.45 -19.92
N LYS A 7 -8.92 -0.84 -20.14
CA LYS A 7 -9.62 -1.67 -19.16
C LYS A 7 -8.77 -1.88 -17.90
N ALA A 8 -7.47 -2.15 -18.04
CA ALA A 8 -6.53 -2.28 -16.92
C ALA A 8 -6.43 -0.99 -16.10
N LEU A 9 -6.27 0.17 -16.75
CA LEU A 9 -6.23 1.48 -16.08
C LEU A 9 -7.54 1.80 -15.36
N LYS A 10 -8.69 1.44 -15.95
CA LYS A 10 -9.98 1.57 -15.26
C LYS A 10 -10.08 0.67 -14.03
N THR A 11 -9.60 -0.58 -14.13
CA THR A 11 -9.55 -1.51 -12.99
C THR A 11 -8.66 -0.96 -11.88
N ALA A 12 -7.46 -0.46 -12.23
CA ALA A 12 -6.53 0.19 -11.31
C ALA A 12 -7.22 1.33 -10.55
N TYR A 13 -7.83 2.26 -11.28
CA TYR A 13 -8.51 3.41 -10.68
C TYR A 13 -9.62 3.03 -9.69
N GLU A 14 -10.43 2.03 -10.01
CA GLU A 14 -11.48 1.59 -9.08
C GLU A 14 -10.90 0.82 -7.87
N ALA A 15 -9.77 0.14 -8.04
CA ALA A 15 -9.03 -0.49 -6.94
C ALA A 15 -8.50 0.58 -5.95
N GLU A 16 -7.80 1.61 -6.43
CA GLU A 16 -7.27 2.70 -5.57
C GLU A 16 -8.40 3.41 -4.83
N LYS A 17 -9.52 3.63 -5.52
CA LYS A 17 -10.72 4.24 -4.93
C LYS A 17 -11.35 3.37 -3.85
N GLU A 18 -11.28 2.05 -3.97
CA GLU A 18 -11.70 1.11 -2.92
C GLU A 18 -10.71 1.12 -1.75
N GLY A 19 -9.40 1.14 -2.03
CA GLY A 19 -8.31 1.32 -1.05
C GLY A 19 -8.51 2.57 -0.21
N LEU A 20 -8.68 3.72 -0.87
CA LEU A 20 -8.99 5.02 -0.26
C LEU A 20 -10.16 4.94 0.73
N ARG A 21 -11.28 4.37 0.30
CA ARG A 21 -12.48 4.24 1.16
C ARG A 21 -12.21 3.36 2.36
N THR A 22 -11.47 2.28 2.15
CA THR A 22 -11.10 1.31 3.18
C THR A 22 -10.18 1.95 4.22
N TYR A 23 -9.15 2.67 3.78
CA TYR A 23 -8.22 3.37 4.66
C TYR A 23 -8.88 4.49 5.45
N LEU A 24 -9.75 5.31 4.83
CA LEU A 24 -10.51 6.31 5.58
C LEU A 24 -11.46 5.67 6.62
N LYS A 25 -12.03 4.51 6.32
CA LYS A 25 -12.84 3.75 7.28
C LYS A 25 -11.99 3.29 8.46
N PHE A 26 -10.82 2.70 8.21
CA PHE A 26 -9.92 2.25 9.27
C PHE A 26 -9.38 3.41 10.11
N ALA A 27 -8.96 4.51 9.47
CA ALA A 27 -8.55 5.75 10.15
C ALA A 27 -9.65 6.29 11.08
N LYS A 28 -10.93 6.13 10.72
CA LYS A 28 -12.06 6.55 11.57
C LYS A 28 -12.30 5.58 12.74
N GLN A 29 -12.03 4.29 12.57
CA GLN A 29 -12.32 3.25 13.55
C GLN A 29 -11.20 3.08 14.59
N THR A 30 -9.95 3.23 14.17
CA THR A 30 -8.80 3.07 15.06
C THR A 30 -8.77 4.17 16.13
N LYS A 31 -8.42 3.77 17.36
CA LYS A 31 -8.21 4.70 18.48
C LYS A 31 -6.74 5.09 18.63
N VAL A 32 -5.85 4.34 18.00
CA VAL A 32 -4.41 4.56 18.06
C VAL A 32 -4.04 5.70 17.11
N LEU A 33 -3.41 6.75 17.63
CA LEU A 33 -3.09 7.94 16.85
C LEU A 33 -2.09 7.64 15.71
N SER A 34 -1.09 6.79 15.96
CA SER A 34 -0.12 6.36 14.94
C SER A 34 -0.82 5.61 13.81
N GLY A 35 -1.63 4.60 14.13
CA GLY A 35 -2.43 3.85 13.16
C GLY A 35 -3.39 4.74 12.36
N LYS A 36 -4.05 5.71 13.02
CA LYS A 36 -4.89 6.71 12.33
C LYS A 36 -4.08 7.50 11.30
N ASN A 37 -2.91 8.00 11.68
CA ASN A 37 -2.07 8.78 10.78
C ASN A 37 -1.56 7.92 9.61
N MET A 38 -1.17 6.68 9.86
CA MET A 38 -0.75 5.73 8.83
C MET A 38 -1.86 5.52 7.79
N PHE A 39 -3.09 5.19 8.21
CA PHE A 39 -4.21 5.01 7.30
C PHE A 39 -4.59 6.31 6.56
N ILE A 40 -4.40 7.49 7.16
CA ILE A 40 -4.59 8.76 6.45
C ILE A 40 -3.52 8.95 5.37
N GLN A 41 -2.25 8.62 5.62
CA GLN A 41 -1.20 8.73 4.61
C GLN A 41 -1.44 7.76 3.45
N LEU A 42 -1.79 6.49 3.74
CA LEU A 42 -2.20 5.51 2.73
C LEU A 42 -3.36 6.04 1.89
N ALA A 43 -4.42 6.56 2.52
CA ALA A 43 -5.54 7.15 1.80
C ALA A 43 -5.14 8.33 0.89
N LEU A 44 -4.16 9.14 1.30
CA LEU A 44 -3.66 10.24 0.46
C LEU A 44 -2.82 9.73 -0.72
N ASP A 45 -2.08 8.65 -0.53
CA ASP A 45 -1.33 7.99 -1.61
C ASP A 45 -2.28 7.41 -2.67
N GLU A 46 -3.39 6.79 -2.25
CA GLU A 46 -4.42 6.31 -3.19
C GLU A 46 -5.02 7.43 -4.06
N VAL A 47 -5.20 8.63 -3.49
CA VAL A 47 -5.64 9.80 -4.25
C VAL A 47 -4.59 10.20 -5.28
N ASP A 48 -3.31 10.23 -4.90
CA ASP A 48 -2.22 10.54 -5.82
C ASP A 48 -2.14 9.47 -6.94
N HIS A 49 -2.32 8.19 -6.63
CA HIS A 49 -2.35 7.10 -7.62
C HIS A 49 -3.51 7.28 -8.62
N MET A 50 -4.71 7.59 -8.13
CA MET A 50 -5.86 7.89 -8.98
C MET A 50 -5.58 9.05 -9.94
N GLU A 51 -4.96 10.14 -9.47
CA GLU A 51 -4.59 11.29 -10.31
C GLU A 51 -3.55 10.91 -11.38
N LEU A 52 -2.56 10.09 -11.02
CA LEU A 52 -1.55 9.57 -11.95
C LEU A 52 -2.19 8.69 -13.03
N ILE A 53 -3.09 7.78 -12.65
CA ILE A 53 -3.82 6.89 -13.56
C ILE A 53 -4.71 7.70 -14.51
N GLU A 54 -5.45 8.70 -14.01
CA GLU A 54 -6.26 9.58 -14.85
C GLU A 54 -5.40 10.35 -15.85
N LYS A 55 -4.27 10.92 -15.40
CA LYS A 55 -3.34 11.65 -16.25
C LYS A 55 -2.78 10.75 -17.36
N PHE A 56 -2.36 9.53 -17.01
CA PHE A 56 -1.84 8.55 -17.96
C PHE A 56 -2.91 8.12 -18.97
N THR A 57 -4.12 7.86 -18.48
CA THR A 57 -5.28 7.49 -19.32
C THR A 57 -5.61 8.60 -20.32
N ASN A 58 -5.58 9.87 -19.89
CA ASN A 58 -5.83 11.01 -20.76
C ASN A 58 -4.77 11.14 -21.86
N GLN A 59 -3.48 10.93 -21.55
CA GLN A 59 -2.43 10.93 -22.59
C GLN A 59 -2.67 9.88 -23.66
N ILE A 60 -3.08 8.67 -23.26
CA ILE A 60 -3.43 7.57 -24.17
C ILE A 60 -4.64 7.95 -25.02
N MET A 61 -5.70 8.50 -24.42
CA MET A 61 -6.95 8.85 -25.12
C MET A 61 -6.77 9.99 -26.12
N GLU A 62 -5.93 10.97 -25.79
CA GLU A 62 -5.61 12.11 -26.66
C GLU A 62 -4.68 11.73 -27.82
N GLY A 63 -4.11 10.52 -27.81
CA GLY A 63 -3.17 10.05 -28.83
C GLY A 63 -1.85 10.82 -28.82
N LYS A 64 -1.52 11.47 -27.69
CA LYS A 64 -0.22 12.13 -27.51
C LYS A 64 0.89 11.08 -27.38
N PRO A 65 2.14 11.42 -27.72
CA PRO A 65 3.28 10.61 -27.30
C PRO A 65 3.19 10.37 -25.79
N LEU A 66 3.34 9.12 -25.37
CA LEU A 66 3.37 8.79 -23.96
C LEU A 66 4.62 9.41 -23.36
N GLU A 67 4.42 10.32 -22.41
CA GLU A 67 5.53 10.87 -21.64
C GLU A 67 5.68 10.04 -20.37
N VAL A 68 6.92 9.86 -19.92
CA VAL A 68 7.17 9.23 -18.63
C VAL A 68 6.54 10.10 -17.54
N ILE A 69 5.58 9.52 -16.83
CA ILE A 69 5.00 10.16 -15.65
C ILE A 69 5.88 9.82 -14.45
N ASP A 70 6.28 10.86 -13.72
CA ASP A 70 6.96 10.69 -12.44
C ASP A 70 5.96 10.15 -11.42
N VAL A 71 6.26 8.99 -10.85
CA VAL A 71 5.47 8.35 -9.80
C VAL A 71 6.27 8.54 -8.51
N PRO A 72 5.80 9.39 -7.59
CA PRO A 72 6.47 9.60 -6.32
C PRO A 72 6.52 8.32 -5.51
N SER A 73 7.47 8.23 -4.57
CA SER A 73 7.63 7.07 -3.69
C SER A 73 6.48 6.84 -2.69
N GLY A 74 5.37 7.56 -2.76
CA GLY A 74 4.34 7.62 -1.72
C GLY A 74 4.68 8.59 -0.57
N ARG A 75 3.65 9.18 0.02
CA ARG A 75 3.65 10.02 1.23
C ARG A 75 3.90 9.18 2.45
N LEU A 76 3.37 7.96 2.51
CA LEU A 76 3.62 7.04 3.62
C LEU A 76 5.11 6.79 3.77
N SER A 77 5.83 6.51 2.67
CA SER A 77 7.28 6.29 2.72
C SER A 77 8.09 7.52 3.13
N LYS A 78 7.56 8.74 2.98
CA LYS A 78 8.21 9.96 3.48
C LYS A 78 7.96 10.17 4.98
N PHE A 79 6.80 9.71 5.45
CA PHE A 79 6.39 9.81 6.85
C PHE A 79 6.98 8.69 7.72
N MET A 80 7.10 7.49 7.16
CA MET A 80 7.66 6.28 7.76
C MET A 80 8.71 5.69 6.79
N PRO A 81 9.94 6.24 6.79
CA PRO A 81 10.98 5.85 5.84
C PRO A 81 11.55 4.45 6.12
N ASP A 82 11.44 3.97 7.35
CA ASP A 82 11.87 2.63 7.76
C ASP A 82 10.75 1.93 8.53
N ALA A 83 10.53 0.65 8.24
CA ALA A 83 9.61 -0.24 8.96
C ALA A 83 9.87 -0.25 10.48
N SER A 84 11.11 0.01 10.90
CA SER A 84 11.51 0.09 12.31
C SER A 84 11.06 1.38 13.03
N ASP A 85 10.73 2.47 12.31
CA ASP A 85 10.24 3.72 12.92
C ASP A 85 8.81 3.60 13.47
N ALA A 86 8.05 2.59 13.02
CA ALA A 86 6.74 2.23 13.56
C ALA A 86 6.79 1.92 15.07
N SER A 87 7.92 1.37 15.53
CA SER A 87 8.09 0.89 16.91
C SER A 87 8.42 1.97 17.95
N LEU A 88 8.63 3.24 17.53
CA LEU A 88 9.13 4.30 18.41
C LEU A 88 8.04 5.15 19.09
N GLN A 89 6.77 4.95 18.75
CA GLN A 89 5.67 5.66 19.39
C GLN A 89 5.06 4.79 20.50
N LYS A 90 4.93 5.34 21.71
CA LYS A 90 4.15 4.71 22.78
C LYS A 90 2.73 4.50 22.28
N VAL A 91 2.44 3.29 21.83
CA VAL A 91 1.13 2.91 21.30
C VAL A 91 0.16 2.79 22.46
N ASP A 92 -0.96 3.51 22.36
CA ASP A 92 -2.17 3.10 23.08
C ASP A 92 -2.49 1.67 22.63
N LYS A 93 -2.83 0.79 23.57
CA LYS A 93 -2.99 -0.65 23.31
C LYS A 93 -3.94 -0.89 22.13
N ALA A 94 -3.40 -1.41 21.02
CA ALA A 94 -4.18 -1.75 19.83
C ALA A 94 -5.25 -2.80 20.17
N GLU A 95 -6.42 -2.68 19.55
CA GLU A 95 -7.54 -3.61 19.74
C GLU A 95 -7.53 -4.69 18.64
N LEU A 96 -8.26 -5.80 18.85
CA LEU A 96 -8.41 -6.87 17.84
C LEU A 96 -8.92 -6.35 16.47
N GLY A 97 -9.65 -5.24 16.47
CA GLY A 97 -10.11 -4.57 15.25
C GLY A 97 -8.99 -3.88 14.46
N ASP A 98 -7.91 -3.44 15.12
CA ASP A 98 -6.75 -2.85 14.45
C ASP A 98 -5.92 -3.94 13.74
N GLU A 99 -5.74 -5.12 14.35
CA GLU A 99 -5.05 -6.25 13.70
C GLU A 99 -5.79 -6.70 12.43
N GLU A 100 -7.12 -6.81 12.48
CA GLU A 100 -7.93 -7.20 11.32
C GLU A 100 -7.89 -6.13 10.21
N ALA A 101 -7.90 -4.84 10.58
CA ALA A 101 -7.75 -3.75 9.62
C ALA A 101 -6.41 -3.83 8.87
N LEU A 102 -5.31 -4.11 9.58
CA LEU A 102 -3.99 -4.28 8.97
C LEU A 102 -3.91 -5.50 8.06
N LYS A 103 -4.53 -6.63 8.42
CA LYS A 103 -4.60 -7.80 7.53
C LYS A 103 -5.35 -7.52 6.24
N ILE A 104 -6.48 -6.82 6.34
CA ILE A 104 -7.25 -6.42 5.16
C ILE A 104 -6.42 -5.48 4.28
N ALA A 105 -5.71 -4.53 4.89
CA ALA A 105 -4.82 -3.62 4.18
C ALA A 105 -3.67 -4.37 3.48
N LEU A 106 -3.00 -5.32 4.15
CA LEU A 106 -1.95 -6.15 3.54
C LEU A 106 -2.43 -6.92 2.31
N GLU A 107 -3.61 -7.53 2.41
CA GLU A 107 -4.20 -8.26 1.29
C GLU A 107 -4.59 -7.33 0.13
N HIS A 108 -4.94 -6.07 0.42
CA HIS A 108 -5.19 -5.06 -0.60
C HIS A 108 -3.89 -4.68 -1.32
N GLU A 109 -2.86 -4.26 -0.59
CA GLU A 109 -1.56 -3.86 -1.14
C GLU A 109 -0.90 -4.98 -1.94
N LYS A 110 -0.97 -6.22 -1.44
CA LYS A 110 -0.44 -7.38 -2.15
C LYS A 110 -1.13 -7.57 -3.51
N LYS A 111 -2.46 -7.46 -3.56
CA LYS A 111 -3.22 -7.60 -4.80
C LYS A 111 -2.93 -6.46 -5.77
N ALA A 112 -2.81 -5.23 -5.27
CA ALA A 112 -2.45 -4.06 -6.08
C ALA A 112 -1.05 -4.23 -6.69
N HIS A 113 -0.05 -4.62 -5.86
CA HIS A 113 1.30 -4.94 -6.32
C HIS A 113 1.31 -6.04 -7.39
N GLU A 114 0.68 -7.18 -7.13
CA GLU A 114 0.62 -8.31 -8.07
C GLU A 114 -0.06 -7.89 -9.39
N PHE A 115 -1.16 -7.14 -9.31
CA PHE A 115 -1.85 -6.61 -10.46
C PHE A 115 -0.96 -5.69 -11.31
N TYR A 116 -0.28 -4.73 -10.67
CA TYR A 116 0.61 -3.81 -11.39
C TYR A 116 1.82 -4.51 -12.00
N LYS A 117 2.42 -5.49 -11.31
CA LYS A 117 3.48 -6.34 -11.88
C LYS A 117 2.99 -7.13 -13.09
N GLU A 118 1.76 -7.66 -13.02
CA GLU A 118 1.16 -8.40 -14.12
C GLU A 118 0.93 -7.49 -15.34
N GLU A 119 0.35 -6.32 -15.15
CA GLU A 119 0.10 -5.36 -16.24
C GLU A 119 1.40 -4.81 -16.85
N ALA A 120 2.42 -4.55 -16.03
CA ALA A 120 3.76 -4.23 -16.50
C ALA A 120 4.35 -5.33 -17.40
N SER A 121 4.13 -6.60 -17.06
CA SER A 121 4.64 -7.74 -17.85
C SER A 121 3.95 -7.89 -19.22
N LYS A 122 2.70 -7.44 -19.33
CA LYS A 122 1.91 -7.42 -20.57
C LYS A 122 2.20 -6.20 -21.44
N ALA A 123 2.81 -5.16 -20.87
CA ALA A 123 3.08 -3.91 -21.56
C ALA A 123 4.11 -4.06 -22.67
N THR A 124 3.80 -3.51 -23.84
CA THR A 124 4.71 -3.48 -25.00
C THR A 124 5.43 -2.14 -25.15
N SER A 125 4.84 -1.06 -24.65
CA SER A 125 5.47 0.26 -24.60
C SER A 125 6.33 0.35 -23.33
N PRO A 126 7.59 0.83 -23.44
CA PRO A 126 8.44 1.07 -22.28
C PRO A 126 7.80 2.01 -21.25
N GLU A 127 7.08 3.03 -21.71
CA GLU A 127 6.43 4.03 -20.85
C GLU A 127 5.28 3.42 -20.05
N VAL A 128 4.45 2.57 -20.67
CA VAL A 128 3.39 1.82 -19.98
C VAL A 128 3.98 0.84 -18.97
N LYS A 129 5.06 0.16 -19.37
CA LYS A 129 5.75 -0.78 -18.48
C LYS A 129 6.31 -0.06 -17.26
N GLU A 130 7.04 1.03 -17.47
CA GLU A 130 7.65 1.83 -16.40
C GLU A 130 6.60 2.40 -15.45
N PHE A 131 5.46 2.88 -15.98
CA PHE A 131 4.36 3.40 -15.16
C PHE A 131 3.83 2.35 -14.18
N PHE A 132 3.51 1.15 -14.66
CA PHE A 132 3.03 0.06 -13.80
C PHE A 132 4.11 -0.50 -12.88
N GLU A 133 5.38 -0.57 -13.32
CA GLU A 133 6.48 -1.00 -12.45
C GLU A 133 6.66 -0.05 -11.27
N LYS A 134 6.58 1.26 -11.49
CA LYS A 134 6.68 2.24 -10.41
C LYS A 134 5.51 2.18 -9.43
N LEU A 135 4.27 2.02 -9.91
CA LEU A 135 3.12 1.83 -9.02
C LEU A 135 3.31 0.56 -8.17
N ALA A 136 3.72 -0.55 -8.79
CA ALA A 136 4.02 -1.79 -8.06
C ALA A 136 5.08 -1.60 -6.96
N GLU A 137 6.13 -0.82 -7.22
CA GLU A 137 7.17 -0.51 -6.23
C GLU A 137 6.65 0.33 -5.06
N VAL A 138 5.63 1.17 -5.26
CA VAL A 138 4.99 1.93 -4.19
C VAL A 138 4.13 1.01 -3.33
N GLU A 139 3.30 0.15 -3.93
CA GLU A 139 2.46 -0.78 -3.15
C GLU A 139 3.28 -1.82 -2.38
N GLU A 140 4.44 -2.22 -2.91
CA GLU A 140 5.37 -3.07 -2.16
C GLU A 140 5.87 -2.38 -0.88
N LYS A 141 6.12 -1.06 -0.94
CA LYS A 141 6.52 -0.29 0.25
C LYS A 141 5.37 -0.16 1.24
N HIS A 142 4.16 0.10 0.77
CA HIS A 142 2.96 0.10 1.62
C HIS A 142 2.80 -1.23 2.33
N TYR A 143 2.86 -2.35 1.60
CA TYR A 143 2.81 -3.69 2.14
C TYR A 143 3.84 -3.91 3.26
N ASN A 144 5.10 -3.56 3.00
CA ASN A 144 6.18 -3.75 3.96
C ASN A 144 6.00 -2.92 5.25
N ILE A 145 5.52 -1.68 5.13
CA ILE A 145 5.25 -0.81 6.29
C ILE A 145 4.09 -1.37 7.11
N ILE A 146 3.00 -1.78 6.46
CA ILE A 146 1.83 -2.36 7.15
C ILE A 146 2.18 -3.69 7.82
N GLN A 147 3.03 -4.50 7.18
CA GLN A 147 3.50 -5.77 7.74
C GLN A 147 4.31 -5.54 9.01
N ALA A 148 5.18 -4.54 9.01
CA ALA A 148 5.95 -4.16 10.19
C ALA A 148 5.07 -3.65 11.35
N GLU A 149 4.02 -2.87 11.05
CA GLU A 149 3.05 -2.45 12.06
C GLU A 149 2.30 -3.65 12.65
N LEU A 150 1.86 -4.59 11.80
CA LEU A 150 1.19 -5.81 12.22
C LEU A 150 2.08 -6.68 13.13
N ASP A 151 3.35 -6.83 12.77
CA ASP A 151 4.32 -7.59 13.56
C ASP A 151 4.60 -6.89 14.90
N THR A 152 4.62 -5.55 14.92
CA THR A 152 4.74 -4.78 16.16
C THR A 152 3.57 -5.03 17.10
N ILE A 153 2.33 -4.95 16.61
CA ILE A 153 1.13 -5.21 17.43
C ILE A 153 1.10 -6.64 17.98
N ARG A 154 1.58 -7.62 17.19
CA ARG A 154 1.68 -9.02 17.65
C ARG A 154 2.77 -9.21 18.70
N ASN A 155 3.90 -8.52 18.55
CA ASN A 155 5.04 -8.61 19.46
C ASN A 155 4.83 -7.84 20.78
N ASP A 156 4.05 -6.76 20.77
CA ASP A 156 3.64 -6.03 21.99
C ASP A 156 2.63 -6.83 22.85
N GLY A 157 2.23 -8.01 22.37
CA GLY A 157 1.37 -9.00 23.02
C GLY A 157 2.08 -10.14 23.78
N PHE A 158 3.36 -9.98 24.16
CA PHE A 158 4.19 -10.94 24.94
C PHE A 158 4.67 -12.20 24.19
N TRP A 159 5.97 -12.25 23.88
CA TRP A 159 6.70 -13.48 23.51
C TRP A 159 7.84 -13.73 24.51
N PHE A 160 7.50 -14.16 25.74
CA PHE A 160 8.45 -14.76 26.69
C PHE A 160 7.76 -15.84 27.54
N ASP A 161 7.06 -16.78 26.90
CA ASP A 161 6.64 -18.04 27.56
C ASP A 161 6.98 -19.31 26.76
N THR A 162 7.88 -19.19 25.79
CA THR A 162 8.34 -20.33 24.96
C THR A 162 9.84 -20.30 24.74
N MET A 163 10.61 -20.30 25.84
CA MET A 163 11.92 -20.97 25.90
C MET A 163 12.16 -21.56 27.30
N GLU A 164 11.24 -22.41 27.78
CA GLU A 164 11.64 -23.47 28.71
C GLU A 164 12.29 -24.60 27.88
N PHE A 165 13.55 -24.38 27.48
CA PHE A 165 14.39 -25.51 27.13
C PHE A 165 14.78 -26.20 28.43
N SER A 166 14.25 -27.40 28.60
CA SER A 166 14.75 -28.42 29.51
C SER A 166 16.27 -28.46 29.50
N VAL A 167 16.90 -28.06 30.60
CA VAL A 167 18.21 -28.60 30.97
C VAL A 167 17.96 -29.46 32.19
N GLU A 168 17.72 -30.74 31.94
CA GLU A 168 18.04 -31.77 32.92
C GLU A 168 19.50 -31.59 33.34
N MET A 169 19.72 -31.35 34.64
CA MET A 169 20.90 -31.79 35.36
C MET A 169 20.48 -32.20 36.77
#